data_AF-A0A6B3G4Y6-F1
#
_entry.id   AF-A0A6B3G4Y6-F1
#
_cell.length_a   1.000
_cell.length_b   1.000
_cell.length_c   1.000
_cell.angle_alpha   90.00
_cell.angle_beta   90.00
_cell.angle_gamma   90.00
#
_symmetry.space_group_name_H-M   'P 1'
#
loop_
_entity.id
_entity.type
_entity.pdbx_description
1 polymer ?
#
loop_
_entity_poly.entity_id
_entity_poly.type
_entity_poly.pdbx_seq_one_letter_code
_entity_poly.pdbx_strand_id
1 'polypeptide(L)' 'LLLASQRLDEGRMHQLESHLSYRIGLRTFSAMESRGVLGVPDAYELPAAPGSGYLKSGVEALTRFRA' A
#
# COMPACT_ATOMS: atom_id res chain seq x y z
N LEU A 1 14.65 -4.20 5.51
CA LEU A 1 14.12 -2.98 6.14
C LEU A 1 12.60 -3.00 5.99
N LEU A 2 11.84 -2.80 7.06
CA LEU A 2 10.38 -2.65 7.01
C LEU A 2 10.04 -1.22 7.44
N LEU A 3 9.36 -0.47 6.59
CA LEU A 3 8.85 0.86 6.89
C LEU A 3 7.33 0.77 7.05
N ALA A 4 6.83 1.24 8.19
CA ALA A 4 5.41 1.32 8.48
C ALA A 4 5.05 2.74 8.86
N SER A 5 3.99 3.27 8.26
CA SER A 5 3.44 4.57 8.61
C SER A 5 1.92 4.53 8.47
N GLN A 6 1.22 5.27 9.33
CA GLN A 6 -0.23 5.45 9.24
C GLN A 6 -0.61 6.47 8.15
N ARG A 7 0.28 7.44 7.90
CA ARG A 7 0.12 8.44 6.85
C ARG A 7 1.39 8.55 6.05
N LEU A 8 1.23 8.60 4.75
CA LEU A 8 2.32 8.52 3.83
C LEU A 8 2.50 9.89 3.17
N ASP A 9 3.73 10.42 3.21
CA ASP A 9 4.08 11.59 2.43
C ASP A 9 4.58 11.11 1.06
N GLU A 10 3.86 11.46 -0.01
CA GLU A 10 4.16 11.04 -1.39
C GLU A 10 5.61 11.36 -1.76
N GLY A 11 6.13 12.53 -1.34
CA GLY A 11 7.48 12.95 -1.68
C GLY A 11 8.56 12.05 -1.07
N ARG A 12 8.37 11.57 0.16
CA ARG A 12 9.31 10.66 0.83
C ARG A 12 9.27 9.26 0.23
N MET A 13 8.10 8.80 -0.20
CA MET A 13 7.93 7.47 -0.74
C MET A 13 8.49 7.31 -2.14
N HIS A 14 8.40 8.35 -2.97
CA HIS A 14 9.00 8.31 -4.29
C HIS A 14 10.51 8.09 -4.22
N GLN A 15 11.17 8.65 -3.21
CA GLN A 15 12.62 8.50 -3.02
C GLN A 15 13.03 7.10 -2.53
N LEU A 16 12.11 6.37 -1.91
CA LEU A 16 12.33 5.03 -1.36
C LEU A 16 11.82 3.91 -2.29
N GLU A 17 10.96 4.24 -3.25
CA GLU A 17 10.32 3.31 -4.18
C GLU A 17 11.28 2.34 -4.86
N SER A 18 12.43 2.81 -5.34
CA SER A 18 13.41 1.97 -6.04
C SER A 18 14.06 0.91 -5.15
N HIS A 19 13.98 1.06 -3.83
CA HIS A 19 14.61 0.17 -2.85
C HIS A 19 13.60 -0.76 -2.17
N LEU A 20 12.30 -0.65 -2.46
CA LEU A 20 11.25 -1.42 -1.82
C LEU A 20 10.75 -2.53 -2.76
N SER A 21 11.16 -3.77 -2.47
CA SER A 21 10.71 -4.95 -3.24
C SER A 21 9.26 -5.34 -2.94
N TYR A 22 8.78 -5.02 -1.74
CA TYR A 22 7.43 -5.35 -1.29
C TYR A 22 6.74 -4.12 -0.71
N ARG A 23 5.44 -4.02 -1.00
CA ARG A 23 4.56 -2.98 -0.49
C ARG A 23 3.30 -3.62 0.06
N ILE A 24 2.96 -3.26 1.29
CA ILE A 24 1.74 -3.72 1.96
C ILE A 24 0.85 -2.50 2.15
N GLY A 25 -0.32 -2.52 1.54
CA GLY A 25 -1.35 -1.49 1.72
C GLY A 25 -2.52 -2.07 2.52
N LEU A 26 -2.73 -1.56 3.72
CA LEU A 26 -3.98 -1.76 4.46
C LEU A 26 -5.02 -0.73 4.00
N ARG A 27 -6.21 -0.76 4.59
CA ARG A 27 -7.26 0.23 4.29
C ARG A 27 -6.72 1.67 4.42
N THR A 28 -6.74 2.42 3.33
CA THR A 28 -6.31 3.82 3.28
C THR A 28 -7.46 4.79 3.56
N PHE A 29 -7.16 6.06 3.87
CA PHE A 29 -8.17 7.09 4.08
C PHE A 29 -8.70 7.66 2.76
N SER A 30 -7.93 7.55 1.69
CA SER A 30 -8.34 7.99 0.35
C SER A 30 -7.82 7.07 -0.76
N ALA A 31 -8.46 7.16 -1.93
CA ALA A 31 -8.01 6.51 -3.16
C ALA A 31 -6.66 7.05 -3.66
N MET A 32 -6.31 8.30 -3.34
CA MET A 32 -5.00 8.87 -3.70
C MET A 32 -3.87 8.22 -2.92
N GLU A 33 -4.02 8.05 -1.61
CA GLU A 33 -3.03 7.35 -0.77
C GLU A 33 -2.79 5.92 -1.26
N SER A 34 -3.87 5.21 -1.66
CA SER A 34 -3.75 3.87 -2.23
C SER A 34 -2.92 3.88 -3.52
N ARG A 35 -3.14 4.87 -4.41
CA ARG A 35 -2.33 5.01 -5.64
C ARG A 35 -0.87 5.31 -5.34
N GLY A 36 -0.57 6.14 -4.34
CA GLY A 36 0.80 6.45 -3.94
C GLY A 36 1.59 5.24 -3.43
N VAL A 37 0.94 4.26 -2.79
CA VAL A 37 1.60 3.03 -2.30
C VAL A 37 1.57 1.91 -3.34
N LEU A 38 0.40 1.62 -3.88
CA LEU A 38 0.13 0.40 -4.66
C LEU A 38 0.02 0.66 -6.16
N GLY A 39 -0.19 1.90 -6.59
CA GLY A 39 -0.46 2.29 -7.98
C GLY A 39 -1.94 2.17 -8.39
N VAL A 40 -2.80 1.65 -7.51
CA VAL A 40 -4.24 1.44 -7.75
C VAL A 40 -5.06 2.01 -6.57
N PRO A 41 -6.34 2.38 -6.76
CA PRO A 41 -7.17 2.93 -5.69
C PRO A 41 -7.75 1.88 -4.71
N ASP A 42 -7.56 0.59 -4.99
CA ASP A 42 -8.31 -0.53 -4.40
C ASP A 42 -8.19 -0.66 -2.87
N ALA A 43 -7.11 -0.17 -2.25
CA ALA A 43 -6.97 -0.25 -0.80
C ALA A 43 -7.97 0.64 -0.04
N TYR A 44 -8.49 1.69 -0.67
CA TYR A 44 -9.53 2.53 -0.08
C TYR A 44 -10.86 1.78 0.06
N GLU A 45 -11.14 0.86 -0.85
CA GLU A 45 -12.38 0.08 -0.88
C GLU A 45 -12.34 -1.16 0.04
N LEU A 46 -11.20 -1.41 0.69
CA LEU A 46 -11.08 -2.53 1.62
C LEU A 46 -12.11 -2.41 2.77
N PRO A 47 -12.67 -3.54 3.23
CA PRO A 47 -13.56 -3.56 4.39
C PRO A 47 -12.93 -2.88 5.61
N ALA A 48 -13.75 -2.28 6.46
CA ALA A 48 -13.27 -1.63 7.70
C ALA A 48 -12.77 -2.65 8.73
N ALA A 49 -12.97 -3.95 8.47
CA ALA A 49 -12.47 -5.02 9.32
C ALA A 49 -10.93 -5.02 9.31
N PRO A 50 -10.29 -5.03 10.49
CA PRO A 50 -8.84 -5.08 10.60
C PRO A 50 -8.30 -6.34 9.91
N GLY A 51 -7.04 -6.25 9.46
CA GLY A 51 -6.33 -7.34 8.78
C GLY A 51 -6.55 -7.40 7.27
N SER A 52 -7.52 -6.68 6.70
CA SER A 52 -7.71 -6.64 5.24
C SER A 52 -6.62 -5.78 4.57
N GLY A 53 -5.96 -6.32 3.54
CA GLY A 53 -4.90 -5.62 2.84
C GLY A 53 -4.56 -6.16 1.46
N TYR A 54 -3.65 -5.46 0.78
CA TYR A 54 -3.02 -5.87 -0.46
C TYR A 54 -1.50 -5.94 -0.30
N LEU A 55 -0.91 -6.97 -0.88
CA LEU A 55 0.52 -7.12 -1.05
C LEU A 55 0.86 -6.90 -2.53
N LYS A 56 1.83 -6.03 -2.78
CA LYS A 56 2.46 -5.84 -4.09
C LYS A 56 3.93 -6.24 -4.01
N SER A 57 4.31 -7.21 -4.83
CA SER A 57 5.68 -7.72 -4.96
C SER A 57 6.25 -7.26 -6.31
N GLY A 58 7.14 -6.28 -6.30
CA GLY A 58 7.71 -5.69 -7.52
C GLY A 58 6.65 -5.21 -8.53
N VAL A 59 6.67 -5.82 -9.72
CA VAL A 59 5.73 -5.57 -10.85
C VAL A 59 4.61 -6.60 -10.96
N GLU A 60 4.51 -7.53 -10.01
CA GLU A 60 3.44 -8.53 -10.00
C GLU A 60 2.08 -7.92 -9.68
N ALA A 61 1.03 -8.68 -9.99
CA ALA A 61 -0.33 -8.33 -9.65
C ALA A 61 -0.52 -8.20 -8.13
N LEU A 62 -1.46 -7.35 -7.71
CA LEU A 62 -1.79 -7.20 -6.29
C LEU A 62 -2.41 -8.49 -5.75
N THR A 63 -1.88 -8.94 -4.62
CA THR A 63 -2.44 -10.07 -3.88
C THR A 63 -3.26 -9.56 -2.72
N ARG A 64 -4.57 -9.81 -2.72
CA ARG A 64 -5.46 -9.50 -1.59
C ARG A 64 -5.23 -10.52 -0.48
N PHE A 65 -5.11 -10.06 0.76
CA PHE A 65 -4.97 -10.94 1.91
C PHE A 65 -5.82 -10.46 3.10
N ARG A 66 -5.95 -11.35 4.08
CA ARG A 66 -6.49 -11.07 5.41
C ARG A 66 -5.53 -11.63 6.46
N ALA A 67 -5.00 -10.77 7.33
CA ALA A 67 -4.14 -11.14 8.45
C ALA A 67 -4.95 -11.56 9.69
#